data_AF-A0A661N9B7-F1
#
_entry.id   AF-A0A661N9B7-F1
#
_cell.length_a   1.000
_cell.length_b   1.000
_cell.length_c   1.000
_cell.angle_alpha   90.00
_cell.angle_beta   90.00
_cell.angle_gamma   90.00
#
_symmetry.space_group_name_H-M   'P 1'
#
loop_
_entity.id
_entity.type
_entity.pdbx_description
1 polymer ?
#
loop_
_entity_poly.entity_id
_entity_poly.type
_entity_poly.pdbx_seq_one_letter_code
_entity_poly.pdbx_strand_id
1 'polypeptide(L)'
;MHGCDKPKFTDVHRELRAFCDVQGHKAPTRSSVYNAAERVEVPMLRWDALPEAVQTSLYNLAADAPGDLVPGDQVVFHAFNYGAPRALSYASGLPWLCLVRADARRGWRPKSHALLRAVMRFRGL
;
A
#
# COMPACT_ATOMS: atom_id res chain seq x y z
N MET A 1 11.36 -9.67 -8.63
CA MET A 1 10.97 -8.36 -8.05
C MET A 1 9.96 -8.65 -6.95
N HIS A 2 10.41 -8.72 -5.69
CA HIS A 2 9.53 -9.03 -4.57
C HIS A 2 8.61 -7.83 -4.29
N GLY A 3 7.30 -8.08 -4.19
CA GLY A 3 6.33 -7.09 -3.71
C GLY A 3 6.75 -6.65 -2.32
N CYS A 4 7.35 -5.46 -2.25
CA CYS A 4 8.20 -5.02 -1.16
C CYS A 4 7.51 -5.19 0.20
N ASP A 5 8.07 -6.05 1.05
CA ASP A 5 7.70 -6.11 2.46
C ASP A 5 8.11 -4.82 3.17
N LYS A 6 7.53 -4.57 4.34
CA LYS A 6 7.83 -3.38 5.12
C LYS A 6 9.30 -3.40 5.51
N PRO A 7 10.09 -2.38 5.10
CA PRO A 7 11.49 -2.34 5.46
C PRO A 7 11.61 -2.16 6.97
N LYS A 8 12.67 -2.73 7.55
CA LYS A 8 13.03 -2.39 8.93
C LYS A 8 13.49 -0.94 8.94
N PHE A 9 12.76 -0.08 9.63
CA PHE A 9 13.07 1.36 9.69
C PHE A 9 14.46 1.66 10.27
N THR A 10 15.04 0.73 11.04
CA THR A 10 16.44 0.79 11.47
C THR A 10 17.42 0.69 10.31
N ASP A 11 17.13 -0.15 9.31
CA ASP A 11 17.97 -0.31 8.13
C ASP A 11 17.84 0.91 7.22
N VAL A 12 16.60 1.40 7.00
CA VAL A 12 16.32 2.65 6.27
C VAL A 12 17.05 3.84 6.91
N HIS A 13 16.99 3.97 8.23
CA HIS A 13 17.66 5.05 8.95
C HIS A 13 19.19 4.96 8.84
N ARG A 14 19.76 3.75 8.93
CA ARG A 14 21.19 3.50 8.76
C ARG A 14 21.65 3.89 7.35
N GLU A 15 20.93 3.47 6.32
CA GLU A 15 21.24 3.79 4.92
C GLU A 15 21.12 5.29 4.63
N LEU A 16 20.05 5.94 5.13
CA LEU A 16 19.87 7.38 4.99
C LEU A 16 20.98 8.17 5.69
N ARG A 17 21.41 7.73 6.88
CA ARG A 17 22.56 8.36 7.57
C ARG A 17 23.82 8.25 6.71
N ALA A 18 24.15 7.05 6.23
CA ALA A 18 25.33 6.86 5.39
C ALA A 18 25.28 7.72 4.12
N PHE A 19 24.11 7.82 3.46
CA PHE A 19 23.91 8.69 2.32
C PHE A 19 24.11 10.17 2.67
N CYS A 20 23.52 10.65 3.77
CA CYS A 20 23.69 12.04 4.21
C CYS A 20 25.14 12.36 4.55
N ASP A 21 25.86 11.44 5.19
CA ASP A 21 27.28 11.62 5.54
C ASP A 21 28.13 11.79 4.27
N VAL A 22 27.89 10.98 3.22
CA VAL A 22 28.55 11.10 1.91
C VAL A 22 28.24 12.43 1.23
N GLN A 23 27.01 12.94 1.37
CA GLN A 23 26.57 14.20 0.76
C GLN A 23 26.88 15.44 1.62
N GLY A 24 27.54 15.29 2.78
CA GLY A 24 27.84 16.41 3.69
C GLY A 24 26.59 17.04 4.34
N HIS A 25 25.49 16.29 4.43
CA HIS A 25 24.23 16.74 5.01
C HIS A 25 24.03 16.16 6.42
N LYS A 26 23.27 16.86 7.26
CA LYS A 26 22.87 16.35 8.57
C LYS A 26 21.91 15.17 8.40
N ALA A 27 22.26 14.01 8.96
CA ALA A 27 21.40 12.83 8.94
C ALA A 27 20.04 13.09 9.62
N PRO A 28 18.92 12.58 9.05
CA PRO A 28 17.60 12.74 9.64
C PRO A 28 17.46 11.97 10.95
N THR A 29 16.55 12.43 11.83
CA THR A 29 16.17 11.67 13.02
C THR A 29 15.28 10.49 12.64
N ARG A 30 15.16 9.48 13.51
CA ARG A 30 14.22 8.37 13.29
C ARG A 30 12.79 8.88 13.06
N SER A 31 12.33 9.85 13.86
CA SER A 31 11.01 10.46 13.72
C SER A 31 10.82 11.16 12.37
N SER A 32 11.86 11.82 11.86
CA SER A 32 11.82 12.44 10.52
C SER A 32 11.63 11.39 9.42
N VAL A 33 12.27 10.22 9.54
CA VAL A 33 12.11 9.11 8.59
C VAL A 33 10.68 8.53 8.66
N TYR A 34 10.11 8.36 9.85
CA TYR A 34 8.71 7.93 10.00
C TYR A 34 7.72 8.93 9.36
N ASN A 35 7.87 10.22 9.66
CA ASN A 35 7.01 11.26 9.08
C ASN A 35 7.16 11.36 7.55
N ALA A 36 8.37 11.11 7.03
CA ALA A 36 8.60 11.08 5.59
C ALA A 36 7.95 9.85 4.94
N ALA A 37 7.98 8.69 5.61
CA ALA A 37 7.32 7.48 5.11
C ALA A 37 5.79 7.67 4.95
N GLU A 38 5.16 8.47 5.80
CA GLU A 38 3.75 8.88 5.67
C GLU A 38 3.46 9.82 4.51
N ARG A 39 4.49 10.28 3.78
CA ARG A 39 4.35 11.10 2.57
C ARG A 39 4.75 10.34 1.30
N VAL A 40 5.25 9.11 1.44
CA VAL A 40 5.53 8.26 0.30
C VAL A 40 4.21 7.95 -0.40
N GLU A 41 4.19 8.21 -1.70
CA GLU A 41 3.06 7.93 -2.56
C GLU A 41 2.88 6.42 -2.69
N VAL A 42 1.62 5.99 -2.77
CA VAL A 42 1.32 4.60 -3.08
C VAL A 42 1.57 4.34 -4.57
N PRO A 43 2.00 3.14 -4.95
CA PRO A 43 2.10 2.76 -6.35
C PRO A 43 0.79 3.00 -7.11
N MET A 44 0.89 3.61 -8.28
CA MET A 44 -0.19 3.75 -9.25
C MET A 44 -0.18 2.54 -10.19
N LEU A 45 -1.29 1.82 -10.28
CA LEU A 45 -1.44 0.59 -11.05
C LEU A 45 -2.22 0.87 -12.33
N ARG A 46 -1.74 0.37 -13.47
CA ARG A 46 -2.49 0.49 -14.73
C ARG A 46 -3.74 -0.39 -14.71
N TRP A 47 -4.87 0.18 -15.10
CA TRP A 47 -6.17 -0.49 -15.17
C TRP A 47 -6.12 -1.74 -16.04
N ASP A 48 -5.57 -1.61 -17.26
CA ASP A 48 -5.45 -2.69 -18.25
C ASP A 48 -4.55 -3.86 -17.78
N ALA A 49 -3.64 -3.60 -16.85
CA ALA A 49 -2.77 -4.61 -16.25
C ALA A 49 -3.39 -5.29 -15.02
N LEU A 50 -4.52 -4.79 -14.50
CA LEU A 50 -5.20 -5.42 -13.37
C LEU A 50 -5.92 -6.69 -13.81
N PRO A 51 -5.92 -7.76 -13.00
CA PRO A 51 -6.76 -8.92 -13.26
C PRO A 51 -8.24 -8.52 -13.36
N GLU A 52 -8.99 -9.19 -14.25
CA GLU A 52 -10.42 -8.92 -14.45
C GLU A 52 -11.22 -8.90 -13.13
N ALA A 53 -10.98 -9.89 -12.26
CA ALA A 53 -11.64 -9.94 -10.94
C ALA A 53 -11.38 -8.69 -10.07
N VAL A 54 -10.22 -8.06 -10.22
CA VAL A 54 -9.87 -6.81 -9.53
C VAL A 54 -10.59 -5.65 -10.20
N GLN A 55 -10.59 -5.57 -11.53
CA GLN A 55 -11.33 -4.55 -12.29
C GLN A 55 -12.81 -4.58 -11.92
N THR A 56 -13.44 -5.76 -11.85
CA THR A 56 -14.83 -5.91 -11.42
C THR A 56 -15.05 -5.39 -10.00
N SER A 57 -14.11 -5.56 -9.09
CA SER A 57 -14.23 -5.04 -7.71
C SER A 57 -14.18 -3.51 -7.63
N LEU A 58 -13.64 -2.85 -8.66
CA LEU A 58 -13.49 -1.40 -8.77
C LEU A 58 -14.68 -0.73 -9.46
N TYR A 59 -15.81 -1.42 -9.66
CA TYR A 59 -16.99 -0.88 -10.32
C TYR A 59 -17.51 0.43 -9.73
N ASN A 60 -17.33 0.67 -8.42
CA ASN A 60 -17.70 1.92 -7.76
C ASN A 60 -16.68 3.05 -7.93
N LEU A 61 -15.48 2.76 -8.43
CA LEU A 61 -14.40 3.73 -8.60
C LEU A 61 -14.44 4.44 -9.96
N ALA A 62 -15.13 3.84 -10.93
CA ALA A 62 -15.11 4.23 -12.35
C ALA A 62 -15.58 5.67 -12.64
N ALA A 63 -16.17 6.38 -11.68
CA ALA A 63 -16.56 7.79 -11.84
C ALA A 63 -15.42 8.78 -11.56
N ASP A 64 -14.46 8.43 -10.69
CA ASP A 64 -13.49 9.39 -10.11
C ASP A 64 -12.02 9.02 -10.34
N ALA A 65 -11.73 7.92 -11.05
CA ALA A 65 -10.36 7.51 -11.33
C ALA A 65 -9.74 8.38 -12.45
N PRO A 66 -8.63 9.10 -12.18
CA PRO A 66 -7.96 9.92 -13.18
C PRO A 66 -7.21 9.02 -14.18
N GLY A 67 -7.85 8.75 -15.33
CA GLY A 67 -7.25 7.98 -16.43
C GLY A 67 -7.07 6.49 -16.13
N ASP A 68 -6.26 5.82 -16.94
CA ASP A 68 -5.99 4.37 -16.86
C ASP A 68 -5.17 3.95 -15.63
N LEU A 69 -5.06 4.79 -14.58
CA LEU A 69 -4.25 4.53 -13.39
C LEU A 69 -5.09 4.54 -12.11
N VAL A 70 -4.88 3.54 -11.27
CA VAL A 70 -5.58 3.35 -10.00
C VAL A 70 -4.58 3.28 -8.85
N PRO A 71 -4.73 4.09 -7.79
CA PRO A 71 -3.89 3.98 -6.59
C PRO A 71 -3.98 2.59 -5.95
N GLY A 72 -2.83 2.01 -5.60
CA GLY A 72 -2.77 0.64 -5.07
C GLY A 72 -3.55 0.45 -3.77
N ASP A 73 -3.67 1.47 -2.92
CA ASP A 73 -4.49 1.40 -1.70
C ASP A 73 -6.00 1.41 -1.99
N GLN A 74 -6.44 2.05 -3.09
CA GLN A 74 -7.82 1.92 -3.59
C GLN A 74 -8.10 0.50 -4.07
N VAL A 75 -7.15 -0.11 -4.80
CA VAL A 75 -7.27 -1.51 -5.21
C VAL A 75 -7.47 -2.43 -4.01
N VAL A 76 -6.66 -2.26 -2.95
CA VAL A 76 -6.83 -3.02 -1.71
C VAL A 76 -8.21 -2.77 -1.09
N PHE A 77 -8.60 -1.51 -0.92
CA PHE A 77 -9.87 -1.17 -0.28
C PHE A 77 -11.08 -1.79 -0.99
N HIS A 78 -11.15 -1.68 -2.32
CA HIS A 78 -12.26 -2.19 -3.10
C HIS A 78 -12.25 -3.72 -3.22
N ALA A 79 -11.08 -4.32 -3.46
CA ALA A 79 -10.95 -5.78 -3.52
C ALA A 79 -11.38 -6.44 -2.20
N PHE A 80 -11.06 -5.85 -1.04
CA PHE A 80 -11.48 -6.39 0.25
C PHE A 80 -12.95 -6.15 0.61
N ASN A 81 -13.55 -5.03 0.19
CA ASN A 81 -14.95 -4.74 0.50
C ASN A 81 -15.95 -5.42 -0.45
N TYR A 82 -15.58 -5.59 -1.72
CA TYR A 82 -16.51 -5.98 -2.78
C TYR A 82 -15.97 -7.05 -3.73
N GLY A 83 -14.68 -7.40 -3.66
CA GLY A 83 -14.04 -8.31 -4.59
C GLY A 83 -14.35 -9.78 -4.33
N ALA A 84 -14.25 -10.58 -5.40
CA ALA A 84 -14.24 -12.03 -5.34
C ALA A 84 -12.91 -12.57 -4.74
N PRO A 85 -12.81 -13.85 -4.35
CA PRO A 85 -11.59 -14.43 -3.76
C PRO A 85 -10.31 -14.19 -4.56
N ARG A 86 -10.37 -14.16 -5.90
CA ARG A 86 -9.21 -13.84 -6.75
C ARG A 86 -8.74 -12.39 -6.58
N ALA A 87 -9.66 -11.43 -6.45
CA ALA A 87 -9.32 -10.04 -6.19
C ALA A 87 -8.69 -9.86 -4.81
N LEU A 88 -9.24 -10.53 -3.79
CA LEU A 88 -8.67 -10.59 -2.44
C LEU A 88 -7.23 -11.13 -2.46
N SER A 89 -7.01 -12.24 -3.16
CA SER A 89 -5.68 -12.86 -3.27
C SER A 89 -4.66 -11.97 -3.99
N TYR A 90 -5.10 -11.21 -4.99
CA TYR A 90 -4.22 -10.24 -5.65
C TYR A 90 -3.88 -9.08 -4.71
N ALA A 91 -4.91 -8.47 -4.10
CA ALA A 91 -4.77 -7.31 -3.24
C ALA A 91 -3.93 -7.60 -1.98
N SER A 92 -4.02 -8.81 -1.41
CA SER A 92 -3.21 -9.20 -0.25
C SER A 92 -1.70 -9.23 -0.54
N GLY A 93 -1.32 -9.45 -1.80
CA GLY A 93 0.05 -9.47 -2.29
C GLY A 93 0.63 -8.10 -2.67
N LEU A 94 -0.18 -7.03 -2.66
CA LEU A 94 0.30 -5.68 -2.99
C LEU A 94 1.34 -5.18 -1.96
N PRO A 95 2.17 -4.17 -2.31
CA PRO A 95 3.17 -3.63 -1.39
C PRO A 95 2.59 -3.23 -0.03
N TRP A 96 3.38 -3.37 1.04
CA TRP A 96 2.92 -3.12 2.41
C TRP A 96 2.27 -1.74 2.60
N LEU A 97 2.79 -0.73 1.89
CA LEU A 97 2.29 0.64 1.96
C LEU A 97 0.85 0.75 1.44
N CYS A 98 0.49 -0.01 0.40
CA CYS A 98 -0.89 -0.06 -0.11
C CYS A 98 -1.84 -0.60 0.97
N LEU A 99 -1.44 -1.65 1.70
CA LEU A 99 -2.24 -2.25 2.76
C LEU A 99 -2.42 -1.29 3.95
N VAL A 100 -1.33 -0.68 4.41
CA VAL A 100 -1.36 0.28 5.53
C VAL A 100 -2.21 1.51 5.19
N ARG A 101 -2.07 2.05 3.97
CA ARG A 101 -2.89 3.17 3.52
C ARG A 101 -4.36 2.81 3.39
N ALA A 102 -4.67 1.60 2.90
CA ALA A 102 -6.03 1.11 2.81
C ALA A 102 -6.68 0.94 4.20
N ASP A 103 -5.94 0.45 5.21
CA ASP A 103 -6.44 0.31 6.60
C ASP A 103 -6.88 1.65 7.20
N ALA A 104 -6.20 2.74 6.84
CA ALA A 104 -6.54 4.10 7.30
C ALA A 104 -7.74 4.72 6.58
N ARG A 105 -8.25 4.11 5.49
CA ARG A 105 -9.41 4.64 4.76
C ARG A 105 -10.69 4.44 5.57
N ARG A 106 -11.68 5.31 5.33
CA ARG A 106 -13.02 5.19 5.91
C ARG A 106 -13.93 4.34 5.02
N GLY A 107 -15.09 3.93 5.54
CA GLY A 107 -16.12 3.24 4.76
C GLY A 107 -15.99 1.71 4.71
N TRP A 108 -15.11 1.15 5.54
CA TRP A 108 -14.95 -0.31 5.64
C TRP A 108 -16.19 -1.02 6.15
N ARG A 109 -16.49 -2.18 5.55
CA ARG A 109 -17.36 -3.19 6.18
C ARG A 109 -16.59 -3.90 7.31
N PRO A 110 -17.17 -4.12 8.50
CA PRO A 110 -16.43 -4.66 9.64
C PRO A 110 -15.67 -5.96 9.38
N LYS A 111 -16.30 -6.94 8.69
CA LYS A 111 -15.66 -8.22 8.35
C LYS A 111 -14.53 -8.06 7.32
N SER A 112 -14.72 -7.22 6.32
CA SER A 112 -13.69 -6.90 5.31
C SER A 112 -12.48 -6.23 5.94
N HIS A 113 -12.71 -5.30 6.88
CA HIS A 113 -11.62 -4.64 7.61
C HIS A 113 -10.83 -5.62 8.48
N ALA A 114 -11.56 -6.48 9.21
CA ALA A 114 -10.94 -7.52 10.03
C ALA A 114 -10.09 -8.47 9.18
N LEU A 115 -10.54 -8.81 7.96
CA LEU A 115 -9.77 -9.63 7.03
C LEU A 115 -8.50 -8.92 6.54
N LEU A 116 -8.56 -7.63 6.18
CA LEU A 116 -7.36 -6.85 5.85
C LEU A 116 -6.36 -6.87 7.01
N ARG A 117 -6.83 -6.61 8.24
CA ARG A 117 -5.98 -6.62 9.43
C ARG A 117 -5.38 -7.99 9.73
N ALA A 118 -6.11 -9.07 9.47
CA ALA A 118 -5.59 -10.43 9.58
C ALA A 118 -4.45 -10.68 8.56
N VAL A 119 -4.63 -10.25 7.31
CA VAL A 119 -3.58 -10.31 6.28
C VAL A 119 -2.37 -9.47 6.67
N MET A 120 -2.57 -8.24 7.14
CA MET A 120 -1.49 -7.38 7.61
C MET A 120 -0.71 -8.02 8.77
N ARG A 121 -1.41 -8.58 9.76
CA ARG A 121 -0.78 -9.31 10.88
C ARG A 121 0.02 -10.51 10.39
N PHE A 122 -0.52 -11.31 9.47
CA PHE A 122 0.19 -12.46 8.89
C PHE A 122 1.48 -12.03 8.18
N ARG A 123 1.47 -10.84 7.56
CA ARG A 123 2.64 -10.23 6.90
C ARG A 123 3.57 -9.44 7.84
N GLY A 124 3.27 -9.39 9.15
CA GLY A 124 4.08 -8.66 10.14
C GLY A 124 4.02 -7.13 10.01
N LEU A 125 2.91 -6.58 9.52
CA LEU A 125 2.72 -5.14 9.26
C LEU A 125 2.16 -4.36 10.46
#